data_AF-A0A497MKV9-F1
#
_entry.id   AF-A0A497MKV9-F1
#
_cell.length_a   1.000
_cell.length_b   1.000
_cell.length_c   1.000
_cell.angle_alpha   90.00
_cell.angle_beta   90.00
_cell.angle_gamma   90.00
#
_symmetry.space_group_name_H-M   'P 1'
#
loop_
_entity.id
_entity.type
_entity.pdbx_description
1 polymer ?
#
loop_
_entity_poly.entity_id
_entity_poly.type
_entity_poly.pdbx_seq_one_letter_code
_entity_poly.pdbx_strand_id
1 'polypeptide(L)'
;MEELVEFAKGLRSFLRKQSYNFKVLIVKRGLESFFSGFTSNYTSVYVTKLGADPVQLGGLNSLGAIASAILALPMGWLLDTYSLKKTYLLTLILSILLPLTYAVSMDWRMALIPVALGYITMSSSMVVENVILANSLRDEDRATGIGLIQALTGVAMSLSPTLAGLVLNMLGGLEVEYMRVLFLIQLIGSCLAFTWILFRFKEPMNVVRRSVKLNFIEDLKEVLASSRSKKWLLV
;
A
#
# COMPACT_ATOMS: atom_id res chain seq x y z
N MET A 1 -2.68 -30.57 -17.24
CA MET A 1 -1.86 -31.06 -16.10
C MET A 1 -0.39 -30.78 -16.33
N GLU A 2 0.17 -31.13 -17.49
CA GLU A 2 1.59 -30.94 -17.83
C GLU A 2 2.02 -29.45 -17.88
N GLU A 3 1.24 -28.58 -18.54
CA GLU A 3 1.50 -27.13 -18.58
C GLU A 3 1.52 -26.45 -17.21
N LEU A 4 0.63 -26.86 -16.29
CA LEU A 4 0.61 -26.33 -14.91
C LEU A 4 1.87 -26.72 -14.14
N VAL A 5 2.35 -27.94 -14.36
CA VAL A 5 3.58 -28.43 -13.73
C VAL A 5 4.81 -27.69 -14.27
N GLU A 6 4.87 -27.43 -15.58
CA GLU A 6 5.93 -26.62 -16.18
C GLU A 6 5.91 -25.18 -15.69
N PHE A 7 4.74 -24.55 -15.65
CA PHE A 7 4.57 -23.22 -15.11
C PHE A 7 5.04 -23.13 -13.65
N ALA A 8 4.62 -24.09 -12.80
CA ALA A 8 5.04 -24.14 -11.40
C ALA A 8 6.56 -24.34 -11.25
N LYS A 9 7.17 -25.17 -12.10
CA LYS A 9 8.64 -25.35 -12.14
C LYS A 9 9.34 -24.05 -12.56
N GLY A 10 8.84 -23.36 -13.59
CA GLY A 10 9.36 -22.08 -14.07
C GLY A 10 9.29 -21.00 -12.99
N LEU A 11 8.14 -20.87 -12.34
CA LEU A 11 7.93 -19.93 -11.24
C LEU A 11 8.86 -20.21 -10.05
N ARG A 12 9.00 -21.48 -9.66
CA ARG A 12 9.91 -21.89 -8.58
C ARG A 12 11.36 -21.58 -8.93
N SER A 13 11.77 -21.82 -10.17
CA SER A 13 13.11 -21.50 -10.66
C SER A 13 13.38 -20.00 -10.63
N PHE A 14 12.44 -19.19 -11.13
CA PHE A 14 12.49 -17.74 -11.08
C PHE A 14 12.63 -17.25 -9.63
N LEU A 15 11.71 -17.64 -8.75
CA LEU A 15 11.73 -17.25 -7.34
C LEU A 15 13.04 -17.63 -6.66
N ARG A 16 13.61 -18.81 -6.92
CA ARG A 16 14.89 -19.21 -6.32
C ARG A 16 16.02 -18.23 -6.63
N LYS A 17 16.09 -17.75 -7.88
CA LYS A 17 17.11 -16.80 -8.35
C LYS A 17 16.98 -15.40 -7.74
N GLN A 18 15.76 -15.02 -7.31
CA GLN A 18 15.52 -13.67 -6.79
C GLN A 18 16.09 -13.44 -5.39
N SER A 19 16.36 -12.17 -5.09
CA SER A 19 16.89 -11.75 -3.80
C SER A 19 15.97 -12.12 -2.64
N TYR A 20 16.55 -12.26 -1.45
CA TYR A 20 15.81 -12.56 -0.24
C TYR A 20 14.76 -11.48 0.08
N ASN A 21 15.10 -10.20 -0.09
CA ASN A 21 14.18 -9.08 0.14
C ASN A 21 13.00 -9.09 -0.84
N PHE A 22 13.21 -9.48 -2.11
CA PHE A 22 12.11 -9.66 -3.06
C PHE A 22 11.10 -10.71 -2.58
N LYS A 23 11.59 -11.86 -2.11
CA LYS A 23 10.73 -12.93 -1.55
C LYS A 23 9.95 -12.45 -0.32
N VAL A 24 10.61 -11.70 0.56
CA VAL A 24 9.98 -11.08 1.74
C VAL A 24 8.87 -10.11 1.32
N LEU A 25 9.12 -9.29 0.29
CA LEU A 25 8.14 -8.35 -0.24
C LEU A 25 6.94 -9.04 -0.90
N ILE A 26 7.15 -10.12 -1.68
CA ILE A 26 6.05 -10.90 -2.27
C ILE A 26 5.10 -11.41 -1.17
N VAL A 27 5.63 -12.01 -0.11
CA VAL A 27 4.82 -12.55 0.99
C VAL A 27 4.06 -11.41 1.68
N LYS A 28 4.72 -10.29 1.96
CA LYS A 28 4.08 -9.10 2.53
C LYS A 28 2.93 -8.64 1.65
N ARG A 29 3.14 -8.49 0.34
CA ARG A 29 2.13 -7.97 -0.56
C ARG A 29 0.94 -8.92 -0.70
N GLY A 30 1.18 -10.22 -0.83
CA GLY A 30 0.09 -11.21 -0.85
C GLY A 30 -0.77 -11.15 0.42
N LEU A 31 -0.12 -11.07 1.59
CA LEU A 31 -0.80 -10.92 2.88
C LEU A 31 -1.63 -9.63 2.94
N GLU A 32 -1.02 -8.49 2.70
CA GLU A 32 -1.68 -7.18 2.75
C GLU A 32 -2.82 -7.07 1.75
N SER A 33 -2.64 -7.54 0.51
CA SER A 33 -3.66 -7.52 -0.54
C SER A 33 -4.85 -8.42 -0.19
N PHE A 34 -4.61 -9.58 0.42
CA PHE A 34 -5.68 -10.43 0.91
C PHE A 34 -6.50 -9.73 2.00
N PHE A 35 -5.86 -9.21 3.03
CA PHE A 35 -6.55 -8.59 4.16
C PHE A 35 -7.21 -7.25 3.82
N SER A 36 -6.58 -6.40 2.99
CA SER A 36 -7.19 -5.15 2.50
C SER A 36 -8.37 -5.40 1.55
N GLY A 37 -8.38 -6.53 0.86
CA GLY A 37 -9.51 -6.94 0.04
C GLY A 37 -10.79 -7.21 0.83
N PHE A 38 -10.72 -7.39 2.16
CA PHE A 38 -11.93 -7.51 2.99
C PHE A 38 -12.71 -6.21 3.10
N THR A 39 -12.06 -5.05 2.99
CA THR A 39 -12.68 -3.74 3.24
C THR A 39 -12.86 -2.90 1.98
N SER A 40 -12.14 -3.22 0.90
CA SER A 40 -12.09 -2.42 -0.34
C SER A 40 -13.47 -2.12 -0.94
N ASN A 41 -14.36 -3.12 -1.01
CA ASN A 41 -15.72 -2.95 -1.55
C ASN A 41 -16.75 -2.45 -0.52
N TYR A 42 -16.41 -2.48 0.77
CA TYR A 42 -17.34 -2.15 1.86
C TYR A 42 -17.10 -0.75 2.44
N THR A 43 -15.94 -0.14 2.20
CA THR A 43 -15.58 1.17 2.74
C THR A 43 -16.61 2.25 2.39
N SER A 44 -17.01 2.36 1.12
CA SER A 44 -18.01 3.36 0.71
C SER A 44 -19.37 3.11 1.35
N VAL A 45 -19.81 1.84 1.40
CA VAL A 45 -21.07 1.45 2.05
C VAL A 45 -21.03 1.76 3.55
N TYR A 46 -19.91 1.48 4.21
CA TYR A 46 -19.69 1.77 5.62
C TYR A 46 -19.81 3.27 5.92
N VAL A 47 -19.14 4.12 5.15
CA VAL A 47 -19.18 5.58 5.33
C VAL A 47 -20.58 6.13 5.09
N THR A 48 -21.32 5.62 4.10
CA THR A 48 -22.74 5.97 3.91
C THR A 48 -23.62 5.52 5.07
N LYS A 49 -23.39 4.31 5.61
CA LYS A 49 -24.10 3.80 6.80
C LYS A 49 -23.78 4.60 8.07
N LEU A 50 -22.63 5.25 8.14
CA LEU A 50 -22.28 6.23 9.17
C LEU A 50 -22.97 7.61 8.97
N GLY A 51 -23.77 7.77 7.92
CA GLY A 51 -24.59 8.96 7.68
C GLY A 51 -24.10 9.87 6.55
N ALA A 52 -23.05 9.51 5.80
CA ALA A 52 -22.63 10.30 4.65
C ALA A 52 -23.60 10.16 3.47
N ASP A 53 -23.97 11.28 2.88
CA ASP A 53 -24.55 11.30 1.53
C ASP A 53 -23.46 11.15 0.43
N PRO A 54 -23.83 10.88 -0.83
CA PRO A 54 -22.86 10.73 -1.93
C PRO A 54 -21.98 11.96 -2.19
N VAL A 55 -22.50 13.18 -1.96
CA VAL A 55 -21.75 14.43 -2.14
C VAL A 55 -20.70 14.57 -1.04
N GLN A 56 -21.08 14.28 0.21
CA GLN A 56 -20.17 14.25 1.35
C GLN A 56 -19.07 13.21 1.17
N LEU A 57 -19.41 12.00 0.69
CA LEU A 57 -18.45 10.95 0.40
C LEU A 57 -17.47 11.38 -0.71
N GLY A 58 -17.96 12.00 -1.78
CA GLY A 58 -17.10 12.54 -2.85
C GLY A 58 -16.17 13.66 -2.35
N GLY A 59 -16.70 14.56 -1.51
CA GLY A 59 -15.94 15.61 -0.85
C GLY A 59 -14.84 15.05 0.07
N LEU A 60 -15.15 14.00 0.83
CA LEU A 60 -14.21 13.30 1.70
C LEU A 60 -13.02 12.72 0.91
N ASN A 61 -13.31 12.06 -0.21
CA ASN A 61 -12.28 11.51 -1.09
C ASN A 61 -11.41 12.62 -1.70
N SER A 62 -12.03 13.72 -2.13
CA SER A 62 -11.32 14.89 -2.69
C SER A 62 -10.38 15.53 -1.67
N LEU A 63 -10.88 15.79 -0.45
CA LEU A 63 -10.08 16.34 0.64
C LEU A 63 -8.97 15.38 1.07
N GLY A 64 -9.25 14.08 1.14
CA GLY A 64 -8.27 13.05 1.43
C GLY A 64 -7.15 12.99 0.38
N ALA A 65 -7.50 13.11 -0.90
CA ALA A 65 -6.53 13.15 -1.98
C ALA A 65 -5.63 14.38 -1.90
N ILE A 66 -6.19 15.57 -1.63
CA ILE A 66 -5.43 16.81 -1.42
C ILE A 66 -4.49 16.69 -0.21
N ALA A 67 -5.02 16.24 0.92
CA ALA A 67 -4.23 16.03 2.14
C ALA A 67 -3.08 15.05 1.88
N SER A 68 -3.34 13.97 1.16
CA SER A 68 -2.28 13.03 0.78
C SER A 68 -1.31 13.58 -0.23
N ALA A 69 -1.71 14.40 -1.19
CA ALA A 69 -0.76 14.99 -2.13
C ALA A 69 0.28 15.84 -1.38
N ILE A 70 -0.17 16.61 -0.38
CA ILE A 70 0.70 17.40 0.49
C ILE A 70 1.60 16.50 1.34
N LEU A 71 1.03 15.44 1.92
CA LEU A 71 1.74 14.54 2.84
C LEU A 71 2.58 13.46 2.15
N ALA A 72 2.39 13.22 0.84
CA ALA A 72 3.20 12.30 0.05
C ALA A 72 4.57 12.90 -0.31
N LEU A 73 4.67 14.23 -0.43
CA LEU A 73 5.91 14.94 -0.75
C LEU A 73 7.09 14.61 0.19
N PRO A 74 6.93 14.58 1.53
CA PRO A 74 8.05 14.26 2.43
C PRO A 74 8.52 12.80 2.37
N MET A 75 7.79 11.89 1.70
CA MET A 75 8.17 10.47 1.68
C MET A 75 9.45 10.19 0.88
N GLY A 76 9.67 10.91 -0.22
CA GLY A 76 10.92 10.81 -0.98
C GLY A 76 12.12 11.26 -0.13
N TRP A 77 11.96 12.39 0.56
CA TRP A 77 12.97 12.90 1.48
C TRP A 77 13.26 11.93 2.65
N LEU A 78 12.22 11.30 3.21
CA LEU A 78 12.38 10.29 4.28
C LEU A 78 13.20 9.09 3.79
N LEU A 79 13.11 8.70 2.53
CA LEU A 79 13.91 7.63 1.94
C LEU A 79 15.36 8.02 1.69
N ASP A 80 15.61 9.28 1.34
CA ASP A 80 16.97 9.79 1.13
C ASP A 80 17.72 10.00 2.46
N THR A 81 16.98 10.35 3.53
CA THR A 81 17.54 10.73 4.83
C THR A 81 17.64 9.55 5.81
N TYR A 82 16.65 8.67 5.84
CA TYR A 82 16.58 7.54 6.77
C TYR A 82 16.85 6.21 6.07
N SER A 83 17.18 5.17 6.85
CA SER A 83 17.34 3.82 6.32
C SER A 83 16.04 3.30 5.71
N LEU A 84 16.13 2.59 4.59
CA LEU A 84 15.00 2.06 3.83
C LEU A 84 14.06 1.23 4.71
N LYS A 85 14.61 0.38 5.60
CA LYS A 85 13.83 -0.42 6.55
C LYS A 85 13.03 0.43 7.52
N LYS A 86 13.61 1.49 8.09
CA LYS A 86 12.90 2.36 9.04
C LYS A 86 11.79 3.13 8.35
N THR A 87 12.06 3.66 7.16
CA THR A 87 11.05 4.37 6.36
C THR A 87 9.93 3.41 5.95
N TYR A 88 10.25 2.17 5.60
CA TYR A 88 9.23 1.17 5.30
C TYR A 88 8.37 0.79 6.52
N LEU A 89 8.98 0.62 7.69
CA LEU A 89 8.23 0.36 8.92
C LEU A 89 7.31 1.53 9.28
N LEU A 90 7.69 2.78 8.98
CA LEU A 90 6.83 3.94 9.17
C LEU A 90 5.58 3.87 8.29
N THR A 91 5.70 3.51 7.01
CA THR A 91 4.52 3.38 6.13
C THR A 91 3.60 2.24 6.59
N LEU A 92 4.16 1.17 7.15
CA LEU A 92 3.39 0.05 7.70
C LEU A 92 2.67 0.41 8.99
N ILE A 93 3.20 1.32 9.81
CA ILE A 93 2.47 1.87 10.95
C ILE A 93 1.25 2.64 10.47
N LEU A 94 1.37 3.47 9.42
CA LEU A 94 0.21 4.16 8.82
C LEU A 94 -0.84 3.15 8.29
N SER A 95 -0.37 2.03 7.73
CA SER A 95 -1.22 0.93 7.24
C SER A 95 -1.97 0.19 8.36
N ILE A 96 -1.47 0.24 9.60
CA ILE A 96 -2.14 -0.29 10.80
C ILE A 96 -3.17 0.74 11.31
N LEU A 97 -2.81 2.03 11.31
CA LEU A 97 -3.69 3.10 11.76
C LEU A 97 -4.94 3.25 10.87
N LEU A 98 -4.82 2.96 9.58
CA LEU A 98 -5.93 3.02 8.63
C LEU A 98 -7.14 2.16 9.05
N PRO A 99 -7.05 0.83 9.16
CA PRO A 99 -8.17 0.01 9.59
C PRO A 99 -8.59 0.30 11.04
N LEU A 100 -7.65 0.65 11.92
CA LEU A 100 -7.97 1.02 13.30
C LEU A 100 -8.90 2.25 13.37
N THR A 101 -8.59 3.30 12.61
CA THR A 101 -9.38 4.53 12.57
C THR A 101 -10.75 4.35 11.91
N TYR A 102 -10.87 3.47 10.90
CA TYR A 102 -12.18 3.05 10.40
C TYR A 102 -13.00 2.29 11.45
N ALA A 103 -12.39 1.35 12.17
CA ALA A 103 -13.08 0.51 13.15
C ALA A 103 -13.68 1.32 14.31
N VAL A 104 -13.05 2.43 14.71
CA VAL A 104 -13.54 3.31 15.79
C VAL A 104 -14.40 4.48 15.30
N SER A 105 -14.61 4.63 13.99
CA SER A 105 -15.44 5.70 13.43
C SER A 105 -16.90 5.55 13.86
N MET A 106 -17.42 6.54 14.58
CA MET A 106 -18.82 6.59 15.05
C MET A 106 -19.73 7.40 14.12
N ASP A 107 -19.16 8.34 13.38
CA ASP A 107 -19.85 9.24 12.47
C ASP A 107 -19.02 9.40 11.19
N TRP A 108 -19.69 9.71 10.07
CA TRP A 108 -19.03 9.84 8.79
C TRP A 108 -17.96 10.95 8.75
N ARG A 109 -18.07 11.99 9.58
CA ARG A 109 -17.05 13.05 9.66
C ARG A 109 -15.71 12.51 10.15
N MET A 110 -15.74 11.49 11.01
CA MET A 110 -14.51 10.82 11.47
C MET A 110 -13.81 10.08 10.34
N ALA A 111 -14.53 9.72 9.26
CA ALA A 111 -13.96 9.02 8.11
C ALA A 111 -12.96 9.88 7.30
N LEU A 112 -12.85 11.19 7.56
CA LEU A 112 -11.82 12.03 6.93
C LEU A 112 -10.41 11.54 7.28
N ILE A 113 -10.21 11.12 8.53
CA ILE A 113 -8.92 10.63 9.02
C ILE A 113 -8.50 9.35 8.27
N PRO A 114 -9.29 8.25 8.28
CA PRO A 114 -8.90 7.05 7.55
C PRO A 114 -8.85 7.26 6.04
N VAL A 115 -9.69 8.10 5.43
CA VAL A 115 -9.58 8.39 3.99
C VAL A 115 -8.24 9.05 3.67
N ALA A 116 -7.84 10.08 4.42
CA ALA A 116 -6.54 10.72 4.27
C ALA A 116 -5.39 9.71 4.50
N LEU A 117 -5.46 8.92 5.57
CA LEU A 117 -4.49 7.85 5.85
C LEU A 117 -4.40 6.84 4.71
N GLY A 118 -5.51 6.49 4.07
CA GLY A 118 -5.56 5.56 2.95
C GLY A 118 -4.73 6.06 1.77
N TYR A 119 -4.92 7.31 1.36
CA TYR A 119 -4.13 7.90 0.29
C TYR A 119 -2.65 8.08 0.66
N ILE A 120 -2.34 8.50 1.90
CA ILE A 120 -0.95 8.63 2.38
C ILE A 120 -0.27 7.27 2.39
N THR A 121 -0.95 6.24 2.88
CA THR A 121 -0.44 4.87 2.93
C THR A 121 -0.19 4.33 1.53
N MET A 122 -1.12 4.56 0.60
CA MET A 122 -0.99 4.14 -0.80
C MET A 122 0.23 4.81 -1.47
N SER A 123 0.33 6.13 -1.38
CA SER A 123 1.42 6.89 -2.00
C SER A 123 2.77 6.56 -1.38
N SER A 124 2.88 6.56 -0.06
CA SER A 124 4.11 6.24 0.66
C SER A 124 4.59 4.81 0.41
N SER A 125 3.70 3.82 0.48
CA SER A 125 4.05 2.42 0.22
C SER A 125 4.48 2.20 -1.22
N MET A 126 3.85 2.88 -2.20
CA MET A 126 4.27 2.81 -3.59
C MET A 126 5.71 3.30 -3.77
N VAL A 127 6.08 4.44 -3.19
CA VAL A 127 7.44 4.99 -3.32
C VAL A 127 8.46 4.04 -2.69
N VAL A 128 8.24 3.62 -1.43
CA VAL A 128 9.16 2.75 -0.70
C VAL A 128 9.33 1.40 -1.40
N GLU A 129 8.23 0.77 -1.81
CA GLU A 129 8.28 -0.56 -2.42
C GLU A 129 8.87 -0.53 -3.83
N ASN A 130 8.70 0.55 -4.59
CA ASN A 130 9.41 0.72 -5.86
C ASN A 130 10.93 0.79 -5.66
N VAL A 131 11.41 1.46 -4.61
CA VAL A 131 12.83 1.46 -4.27
C VAL A 131 13.30 0.06 -3.85
N ILE A 132 12.50 -0.67 -3.07
CA ILE A 132 12.81 -2.06 -2.70
C ILE A 132 12.90 -2.93 -3.95
N LEU A 133 11.93 -2.85 -4.86
CA LEU A 133 11.88 -3.63 -6.10
C LEU A 133 13.06 -3.31 -7.02
N ALA A 134 13.38 -2.03 -7.20
CA ALA A 134 14.52 -1.59 -8.01
C ALA A 134 15.85 -2.16 -7.48
N ASN A 135 16.01 -2.23 -6.15
CA ASN A 135 17.20 -2.81 -5.51
C ASN A 135 17.19 -4.34 -5.44
N SER A 136 16.02 -4.97 -5.55
CA SER A 136 15.85 -6.40 -5.29
C SER A 136 15.78 -7.25 -6.56
N LEU A 137 15.53 -6.63 -7.71
CA LEU A 137 15.40 -7.26 -9.03
C LEU A 137 16.46 -6.73 -9.99
N ARG A 138 17.03 -7.64 -10.79
CA ARG A 138 17.86 -7.27 -11.95
C ARG A 138 16.99 -6.66 -13.03
N ASP A 139 17.55 -5.82 -13.89
CA ASP A 139 16.77 -5.16 -14.94
C ASP A 139 16.07 -6.15 -15.89
N GLU A 140 16.73 -7.27 -16.22
CA GLU A 140 16.18 -8.37 -17.02
C GLU A 140 14.97 -9.08 -16.37
N ASP A 141 14.94 -9.13 -15.04
CA ASP A 141 13.90 -9.83 -14.27
C ASP A 141 12.79 -8.88 -13.79
N ARG A 142 12.98 -7.55 -13.93
CA ARG A 142 12.13 -6.54 -13.28
C ARG A 142 10.67 -6.64 -13.74
N ALA A 143 10.44 -6.75 -15.05
CA ALA A 143 9.09 -6.87 -15.60
C ALA A 143 8.37 -8.13 -15.09
N THR A 144 9.05 -9.28 -15.12
CA THR A 144 8.52 -10.57 -14.63
C THR A 144 8.25 -10.52 -13.13
N GLY A 145 9.15 -9.95 -12.34
CA GLY A 145 9.01 -9.83 -10.88
C GLY A 145 7.84 -8.94 -10.48
N ILE A 146 7.66 -7.80 -11.15
CA ILE A 146 6.51 -6.92 -10.95
C ILE A 146 5.22 -7.64 -11.38
N GLY A 147 5.22 -8.28 -12.55
CA GLY A 147 4.07 -9.04 -13.06
C GLY A 147 3.62 -10.14 -12.09
N LEU A 148 4.57 -10.86 -11.49
CA LEU A 148 4.28 -11.88 -10.48
C LEU A 148 3.63 -11.29 -9.23
N ILE A 149 4.13 -10.17 -8.72
CA ILE A 149 3.53 -9.47 -7.57
C ILE A 149 2.10 -9.04 -7.90
N GLN A 150 1.87 -8.48 -9.09
CA GLN A 150 0.54 -8.04 -9.50
C GLN A 150 -0.42 -9.22 -9.68
N ALA A 151 0.04 -10.33 -10.27
CA ALA A 151 -0.77 -11.54 -10.40
C ALA A 151 -1.16 -12.10 -9.03
N LEU A 152 -0.21 -12.22 -8.10
CA LEU A 152 -0.48 -12.69 -6.74
C LEU A 152 -1.46 -11.78 -6.00
N THR A 153 -1.24 -10.47 -6.10
CA THR A 153 -2.11 -9.44 -5.53
C THR A 153 -3.52 -9.53 -6.10
N GLY A 154 -3.65 -9.67 -7.42
CA GLY A 154 -4.94 -9.80 -8.10
C GLY A 154 -5.72 -11.03 -7.66
N VAL A 155 -5.06 -12.19 -7.55
CA VAL A 155 -5.69 -13.41 -7.04
C VAL A 155 -6.16 -13.22 -5.60
N ALA A 156 -5.30 -12.68 -4.73
CA ALA A 156 -5.67 -12.40 -3.34
C ALA A 156 -6.87 -11.47 -3.24
N MET A 157 -6.86 -10.34 -3.95
CA MET A 157 -7.94 -9.34 -3.94
C MET A 157 -9.24 -9.83 -4.58
N SER A 158 -9.18 -10.83 -5.46
CA SER A 158 -10.39 -11.40 -6.08
C SER A 158 -11.16 -12.30 -5.11
N LEU A 159 -10.45 -13.00 -4.21
CA LEU A 159 -11.04 -13.93 -3.25
C LEU A 159 -11.59 -13.21 -2.02
N SER A 160 -10.92 -12.15 -1.58
CA SER A 160 -11.23 -11.48 -0.32
C SER A 160 -12.63 -10.89 -0.20
N PRO A 161 -13.21 -10.19 -1.19
CA PRO A 161 -14.55 -9.64 -1.07
C PRO A 161 -15.63 -10.71 -0.88
N THR A 162 -15.45 -11.87 -1.53
CA THR A 162 -16.35 -13.01 -1.36
C THR A 162 -16.31 -13.52 0.07
N LEU A 163 -15.11 -13.67 0.64
CA LEU A 163 -14.94 -14.09 2.04
C LEU A 163 -15.48 -13.03 3.03
N ALA A 164 -15.26 -11.75 2.75
CA ALA A 164 -15.81 -10.66 3.56
C ALA A 164 -17.35 -10.65 3.54
N GLY A 165 -17.96 -10.89 2.38
CA GLY A 165 -19.41 -11.03 2.25
C GLY A 165 -19.95 -12.22 3.04
N LEU A 166 -19.26 -13.36 3.04
CA LEU A 166 -19.63 -14.52 3.86
C LEU A 166 -19.54 -14.21 5.35
N VAL A 167 -18.46 -13.56 5.80
CA VAL A 167 -18.31 -13.12 7.19
C VAL A 167 -19.48 -12.21 7.60
N LEU A 168 -19.80 -11.21 6.78
CA LEU A 168 -20.93 -10.31 7.06
C LEU A 168 -22.28 -11.04 7.05
N ASN A 169 -22.50 -11.96 6.11
CA ASN A 169 -23.73 -12.74 6.04
C ASN A 169 -23.96 -13.57 7.32
N MET A 170 -22.89 -14.21 7.83
CA MET A 170 -22.94 -14.98 9.08
C MET A 170 -23.16 -14.09 10.31
N LEU A 171 -22.67 -12.84 10.28
CA LEU A 171 -22.80 -11.90 11.38
C LEU A 171 -24.15 -11.17 11.44
N GLY A 172 -24.95 -11.20 10.37
CA GLY A 172 -26.26 -10.55 10.33
C GLY A 172 -26.42 -9.47 9.25
N GLY A 173 -25.46 -9.33 8.34
CA GLY A 173 -25.57 -8.51 7.14
C GLY A 173 -24.73 -7.23 7.16
N LEU A 174 -25.25 -6.18 6.53
CA LEU A 174 -24.52 -4.94 6.22
C LEU A 174 -24.71 -3.83 7.27
N GLU A 175 -24.75 -4.19 8.54
CA GLU A 175 -24.80 -3.22 9.64
C GLU A 175 -23.42 -2.68 10.00
N VAL A 176 -23.37 -1.47 10.53
CA VAL A 176 -22.11 -0.76 10.88
C VAL A 176 -21.27 -1.59 11.84
N GLU A 177 -21.90 -2.21 12.84
CA GLU A 177 -21.22 -3.03 13.85
C GLU A 177 -20.49 -4.23 13.22
N TYR A 178 -21.14 -4.96 12.30
CA TYR A 178 -20.53 -6.10 11.62
C TYR A 178 -19.48 -5.69 10.60
N MET A 179 -19.67 -4.55 9.91
CA MET A 179 -18.66 -3.99 9.02
C MET A 179 -17.36 -3.62 9.74
N ARG A 180 -17.42 -3.20 11.02
CA ARG A 180 -16.22 -2.94 11.85
C ARG A 180 -15.35 -4.18 11.99
N VAL A 181 -15.93 -5.37 11.99
CA VAL A 181 -15.18 -6.64 12.04
C VAL A 181 -14.26 -6.80 10.84
N LEU A 182 -14.68 -6.35 9.64
CA LEU A 182 -13.82 -6.40 8.44
C LEU A 182 -12.59 -5.52 8.60
N PHE A 183 -12.73 -4.34 9.20
CA PHE A 183 -11.60 -3.48 9.51
C PHE A 183 -10.70 -4.08 10.60
N LEU A 184 -11.25 -4.79 11.59
CA LEU A 184 -10.45 -5.54 12.56
C LEU A 184 -9.68 -6.70 11.91
N ILE A 185 -10.29 -7.41 10.96
CA ILE A 185 -9.61 -8.43 10.15
C ILE A 185 -8.46 -7.79 9.35
N GLN A 186 -8.70 -6.66 8.70
CA GLN A 186 -7.66 -5.92 8.00
C GLN A 186 -6.54 -5.47 8.97
N LEU A 187 -6.89 -5.01 10.18
CA LEU A 187 -5.94 -4.58 11.21
C LEU A 187 -5.01 -5.74 11.59
N ILE A 188 -5.54 -6.95 11.79
CA ILE A 188 -4.74 -8.15 12.03
C ILE A 188 -3.77 -8.38 10.86
N GLY A 189 -4.26 -8.31 9.62
CA GLY A 189 -3.43 -8.42 8.43
C GLY A 189 -2.31 -7.40 8.35
N SER A 190 -2.60 -6.12 8.62
CA SER A 190 -1.62 -5.04 8.66
C SER A 190 -0.57 -5.27 9.75
N CYS A 191 -0.97 -5.72 10.94
CA CYS A 191 -0.05 -6.08 12.01
C CYS A 191 0.85 -7.25 11.62
N LEU A 192 0.30 -8.30 11.01
CA LEU A 192 1.08 -9.44 10.51
C LEU A 192 2.09 -9.01 9.43
N ALA A 193 1.68 -8.13 8.51
CA ALA A 193 2.57 -7.56 7.49
C ALA A 193 3.70 -6.73 8.11
N PHE A 194 3.39 -5.88 9.10
CA PHE A 194 4.36 -5.11 9.86
C PHE A 194 5.37 -6.02 10.57
N THR A 195 4.88 -7.00 11.34
CA THR A 195 5.71 -7.96 12.06
C THR A 195 6.60 -8.77 11.10
N TRP A 196 6.05 -9.19 9.96
CA TRP A 196 6.80 -9.89 8.93
C TRP A 196 7.97 -9.06 8.41
N ILE A 197 7.74 -7.79 8.03
CA ILE A 197 8.81 -6.89 7.57
C ILE A 197 9.81 -6.56 8.67
N LEU A 198 9.33 -6.31 9.90
CA LEU A 198 10.19 -6.01 11.04
C LEU A 198 11.27 -7.07 11.25
N PHE A 199 10.87 -8.35 11.22
CA PHE A 199 11.79 -9.46 11.48
C PHE A 199 12.51 -9.97 10.23
N ARG A 200 11.86 -9.93 9.05
CA ARG A 200 12.41 -10.56 7.85
C ARG A 200 13.11 -9.61 6.90
N PHE A 201 12.76 -8.33 6.86
CA PHE A 201 13.38 -7.40 5.90
C PHE A 201 14.80 -7.01 6.35
N LYS A 202 15.76 -7.10 5.41
CA LYS A 202 17.16 -6.75 5.64
C LYS A 202 17.49 -5.45 4.91
N GLU A 203 18.17 -4.53 5.59
CA GLU A 203 18.62 -3.29 4.96
C GLU A 203 19.62 -3.61 3.82
N PRO A 204 19.39 -3.13 2.59
CA PRO A 204 20.36 -3.31 1.52
C PRO A 204 21.61 -2.46 1.77
N MET A 205 22.81 -3.03 1.55
CA MET A 205 24.09 -2.36 1.85
C MET A 205 24.40 -1.17 0.92
N ASN A 206 23.74 -1.05 -0.23
CA ASN A 206 24.09 -0.12 -1.31
C ASN A 206 23.05 0.98 -1.57
N VAL A 207 22.33 1.44 -0.54
CA VAL A 207 21.53 2.66 -0.70
C VAL A 207 22.50 3.85 -0.64
N VAL A 208 22.86 4.41 -1.81
CA VAL A 208 23.68 5.61 -1.91
C VAL A 208 22.89 6.75 -1.24
N ARG A 209 23.24 7.07 -0.01
CA ARG A 209 22.62 8.15 0.77
C ARG A 209 23.14 9.47 0.22
N ARG A 210 22.32 10.20 -0.55
CA ARG A 210 22.61 11.60 -0.81
C ARG A 210 22.36 12.36 0.49
N SER A 211 23.38 13.05 1.01
CA SER A 211 23.18 14.06 2.04
C SER A 211 22.44 15.24 1.42
N VAL A 212 21.12 15.15 1.31
CA VAL A 212 20.30 16.24 0.79
C VAL A 212 20.37 17.37 1.82
N LYS A 213 20.98 18.50 1.44
CA LYS A 213 20.85 19.74 2.23
C LYS A 213 19.36 20.11 2.22
N LEU A 214 18.83 20.44 3.38
CA LEU A 214 17.40 20.73 3.65
C LEU A 214 16.88 21.93 2.84
N ASN A 215 16.64 21.81 1.54
CA ASN A 215 16.07 22.89 0.73
C ASN A 215 15.07 22.33 -0.30
N PHE A 216 14.06 21.58 0.17
CA PHE A 216 12.98 21.02 -0.65
C PHE A 216 12.33 22.03 -1.62
N ILE A 217 12.11 23.28 -1.17
CA ILE A 217 11.54 24.34 -2.00
C ILE A 217 12.49 24.71 -3.15
N GLU A 218 13.79 24.64 -2.90
CA GLU A 218 14.84 24.95 -3.87
C GLU A 218 14.99 23.80 -4.88
N ASP A 219 14.96 22.54 -4.42
CA ASP A 219 14.92 21.35 -5.29
C ASP A 219 13.68 21.34 -6.20
N LEU A 220 12.50 21.68 -5.63
CA LEU A 220 11.25 21.79 -6.41
C LEU A 220 11.35 22.91 -7.45
N LYS A 221 11.90 24.07 -7.07
CA LYS A 221 12.17 25.18 -7.99
C LYS A 221 13.15 24.78 -9.09
N GLU A 222 14.19 24.01 -8.78
CA GLU A 222 15.20 23.56 -9.74
C GLU A 222 14.60 22.59 -10.76
N VAL A 223 13.77 21.63 -10.32
CA VAL A 223 13.06 20.70 -11.21
C VAL A 223 12.11 21.45 -12.14
N LEU A 224 11.33 22.40 -11.61
CA LEU A 224 10.40 23.24 -12.39
C LEU A 224 11.13 24.23 -13.32
N ALA A 225 12.32 24.70 -12.93
CA ALA A 225 13.16 25.56 -13.75
C ALA A 225 13.93 24.79 -14.84
N SER A 226 14.13 23.48 -14.68
CA SER A 226 14.89 22.68 -15.64
C SER A 226 14.23 22.63 -17.02
N SER A 227 15.00 22.87 -18.08
CA SER A 227 14.53 22.80 -19.49
C SER A 227 13.95 21.42 -19.85
N ARG A 228 14.41 20.37 -19.16
CA ARG A 228 13.96 18.99 -19.36
C ARG A 228 12.51 18.81 -18.92
N SER A 229 12.08 19.35 -17.78
CA SER A 229 10.70 19.18 -17.27
C SER A 229 9.65 19.85 -18.17
N LYS A 230 9.97 20.99 -18.79
CA LYS A 230 9.11 21.66 -19.77
C LYS A 230 8.80 20.81 -21.00
N LYS A 231 9.72 19.92 -21.42
CA LYS A 231 9.48 18.97 -22.51
C LYS A 231 8.54 17.83 -22.14
N TRP A 232 8.45 17.45 -20.87
CA TRP A 232 7.55 16.37 -20.39
C TRP A 232 6.14 16.87 -20.07
N LEU A 233 5.96 18.16 -19.81
CA LEU A 233 4.67 18.78 -19.51
C LEU A 233 3.89 19.25 -20.76
N LEU A 234 4.54 19.27 -21.93
CA LEU A 234 3.96 19.69 -23.21
C LEU A 234 3.58 18.52 -24.12
N VAL A 235 3.56 17.29 -23.58
CA VAL A 235 3.07 16.07 -24.24
C VAL A 235 1.80 15.63 -23.55
#